data_AF-A0A924GFH9-F1
#
_entry.id   AF-A0A924GFH9-F1
#
_cell.length_a   1.000
_cell.length_b   1.000
_cell.length_c   1.000
_cell.angle_alpha   90.00
_cell.angle_beta   90.00
_cell.angle_gamma   90.00
#
_symmetry.space_group_name_H-M   'P 1'
#
loop_
_entity.id
_entity.type
_entity.pdbx_description
1 polymer ?
#
loop_
_entity_poly.entity_id
_entity_poly.type
_entity_poly.pdbx_seq_one_letter_code
_entity_poly.pdbx_strand_id
1 'polypeptide(L)'
;YIDPEQPVPTLHQPIGCSVCSNTGYRGRLAIHEIMAVSEEIERMAVRRASSAEIKSVAMAEGMLTLRQDGWSKVQMGLTSIEEILRVVA
;
A
#
# COMPACT_ATOMS: atom_id res chain seq x y z
N TYR A 1 6.34 -14.44 -4.90
CA TYR A 1 7.34 -15.11 -5.74
C TYR A 1 8.39 -14.06 -6.05
N ILE A 2 9.62 -14.22 -5.59
CA ILE A 2 10.73 -13.34 -5.99
C ILE A 2 11.16 -13.86 -7.35
N ASP A 3 10.86 -13.11 -8.40
CA ASP A 3 11.33 -13.43 -9.74
C ASP A 3 12.84 -13.13 -9.79
N PRO A 4 13.71 -14.14 -9.96
CA PRO A 4 15.15 -13.92 -10.01
C PRO A 4 15.60 -13.11 -11.22
N GLU A 5 14.75 -12.96 -12.25
CA GLU A 5 15.03 -12.14 -13.43
C GLU A 5 14.62 -10.67 -13.24
N GLN A 6 13.80 -10.35 -12.24
CA GLN A 6 13.47 -8.96 -11.94
C GLN A 6 14.66 -8.25 -11.27
N PRO A 7 15.04 -7.06 -11.74
CA PRO A 7 16.09 -6.28 -11.10
C PRO A 7 15.67 -5.86 -9.69
N VAL A 8 16.61 -5.94 -8.74
CA VAL A 8 16.39 -5.47 -7.37
C VAL A 8 16.06 -3.98 -7.42
N PRO A 9 14.92 -3.53 -6.86
CA PRO A 9 14.56 -2.12 -6.89
C PRO A 9 15.55 -1.31 -6.05
N THR A 10 15.90 -0.12 -6.54
CA THR A 10 16.65 0.85 -5.73
C THR A 10 15.71 1.45 -4.69
N LEU A 11 16.09 1.34 -3.41
CA LEU A 11 15.30 1.86 -2.31
C LEU A 11 15.99 3.07 -1.69
N HIS A 12 15.19 4.00 -1.18
CA HIS A 12 15.66 5.25 -0.59
C HIS A 12 15.46 5.25 0.93
N GLN A 13 16.40 5.87 1.64
CA GLN A 13 16.37 6.01 3.09
C GLN A 13 16.40 7.49 3.50
N PRO A 14 15.67 7.90 4.55
CA PRO A 14 15.79 9.26 5.10
C PRO A 14 17.19 9.52 5.67
N ILE A 15 17.80 10.66 5.32
CA ILE A 15 19.08 11.11 5.90
C ILE A 15 18.88 12.38 6.72
N GLY A 16 18.26 13.41 6.13
CA GLY A 16 18.06 14.70 6.76
C GLY A 16 18.98 15.80 6.19
N CYS A 17 18.42 16.99 5.99
CA CYS A 17 19.14 18.20 5.59
C CYS A 17 18.38 19.45 6.07
N SER A 18 18.97 20.63 5.89
CA SER A 18 18.34 21.91 6.25
C SER A 18 16.97 22.12 5.59
N VAL A 19 16.77 21.63 4.36
CA VAL A 19 15.53 21.78 3.58
C VAL A 19 14.36 20.96 4.14
N CYS A 20 14.65 19.85 4.82
CA CYS A 20 13.65 18.99 5.46
C CYS A 20 13.68 19.10 6.99
N SER A 21 14.29 20.14 7.54
CA SER A 21 14.48 20.32 8.99
C SER A 21 15.12 19.11 9.68
N ASN A 22 16.09 18.48 9.00
CA ASN A 22 16.81 17.28 9.45
C ASN A 22 15.94 16.03 9.70
N THR A 23 14.70 15.98 9.19
CA THR A 23 13.82 14.80 9.36
C THR A 23 14.06 13.68 8.35
N GLY A 24 14.60 14.01 7.18
CA GLY A 24 14.67 13.12 6.03
C GLY A 24 13.38 13.02 5.22
N TYR A 25 12.33 13.77 5.57
CA TYR A 25 11.02 13.76 4.91
C TYR A 25 10.51 15.17 4.63
N ARG A 26 9.77 15.34 3.53
CA ARG A 26 9.11 16.61 3.22
C ARG A 26 7.77 16.35 2.54
N GLY A 27 6.72 16.96 3.07
CA GLY A 27 5.35 16.72 2.61
C GLY A 27 4.76 15.45 3.17
N ARG A 28 3.65 14.99 2.59
CA ARG A 28 2.94 13.76 2.97
C ARG A 28 2.50 13.06 1.70
N LEU A 29 2.52 11.72 1.73
CA LEU A 29 2.06 10.86 0.67
C LEU A 29 0.89 10.03 1.20
N ALA A 30 -0.23 10.02 0.47
CA ALA A 30 -1.36 9.18 0.83
C ALA A 30 -1.09 7.73 0.38
N ILE A 31 -1.52 6.75 1.18
CA ILE A 31 -1.68 5.35 0.78
C ILE A 31 -3.17 4.99 0.78
N HIS A 32 -3.59 4.16 -0.16
CA HIS A 32 -5.01 3.92 -0.43
C HIS A 32 -5.34 2.43 -0.48
N GLU A 33 -6.51 2.09 0.03
CA GLU A 33 -7.18 0.79 -0.13
C GLU A 33 -8.58 1.10 -0.65
N ILE A 34 -8.79 0.90 -1.96
CA ILE A 34 -10.00 1.34 -2.66
C ILE A 34 -10.72 0.10 -3.17
N MET A 35 -11.84 -0.22 -2.52
CA MET A 35 -12.74 -1.30 -2.92
C MET A 35 -13.79 -0.75 -3.87
N ALA A 36 -13.82 -1.25 -5.11
CA ALA A 36 -14.97 -1.04 -5.99
C ALA A 36 -16.16 -1.84 -5.44
N VAL A 37 -17.35 -1.22 -5.40
CA VAL A 37 -18.58 -1.91 -5.02
C VAL A 37 -19.11 -2.61 -6.26
N SER A 38 -18.63 -3.84 -6.51
CA SER A 38 -19.12 -4.69 -7.59
C SER A 38 -20.46 -5.34 -7.21
N GLU A 39 -21.17 -5.89 -8.19
CA GLU A 39 -22.43 -6.60 -7.97
C GLU A 39 -22.26 -7.78 -6.99
N GLU A 40 -21.11 -8.47 -7.00
CA GLU A 40 -20.83 -9.54 -6.03
C GLU A 40 -20.65 -8.97 -4.62
N ILE A 41 -19.93 -7.86 -4.46
CA ILE A 41 -19.79 -7.18 -3.16
C ILE A 41 -21.15 -6.70 -2.63
N GLU A 42 -22.04 -6.18 -3.49
CA GLU A 42 -23.41 -5.82 -3.10
C GLU A 42 -24.20 -7.04 -2.61
N ARG A 43 -24.19 -8.15 -3.37
CA ARG A 43 -24.83 -9.41 -2.95
C ARG A 43 -24.27 -9.91 -1.62
N MET A 44 -22.96 -9.83 -1.43
CA MET A 44 -22.28 -10.20 -0.19
C MET A 44 -22.73 -9.37 1.00
N ALA A 45 -22.88 -8.06 0.82
CA ALA A 45 -23.39 -7.17 1.85
C ALA A 45 -24.83 -7.53 2.25
N VAL A 46 -25.71 -7.79 1.28
CA VAL A 46 -27.11 -8.20 1.53
C VAL A 46 -27.19 -9.50 2.33
N ARG A 47 -26.37 -10.51 1.98
CA ARG A 47 -26.31 -11.78 2.72
C ARG A 47 -25.49 -11.72 4.02
N ARG A 48 -24.98 -10.55 4.40
CA ARG A 48 -24.15 -10.33 5.59
C ARG A 48 -22.90 -11.22 5.63
N ALA A 49 -22.23 -11.35 4.49
CA ALA A 49 -20.92 -11.99 4.44
C ALA A 49 -19.93 -11.29 5.38
N SER A 50 -18.96 -12.04 5.87
CA SER A 50 -17.90 -11.49 6.72
C SER A 50 -17.03 -10.50 5.95
N SER A 51 -16.41 -9.57 6.68
CA SER A 51 -15.43 -8.64 6.10
C SER A 51 -14.25 -9.35 5.45
N ALA A 52 -13.87 -10.54 5.95
CA ALA A 52 -12.80 -11.35 5.38
C ALA A 52 -13.16 -11.91 4.00
N GLU A 53 -14.40 -12.38 3.83
CA GLU A 53 -14.90 -12.86 2.53
C GLU A 53 -14.99 -11.69 1.54
N ILE A 54 -15.57 -10.56 1.95
CA ILE A 54 -15.68 -9.35 1.13
C ILE A 54 -14.30 -8.88 0.68
N LYS A 55 -13.34 -8.81 1.61
CA LYS A 55 -11.95 -8.42 1.32
C LYS A 55 -11.30 -9.37 0.31
N SER A 56 -11.53 -10.66 0.42
CA SER A 56 -10.95 -11.66 -0.49
C SER A 56 -11.45 -11.45 -1.92
N VAL A 57 -12.75 -11.21 -2.10
CA VAL A 57 -13.35 -10.91 -3.41
C VAL A 57 -12.83 -9.57 -3.94
N ALA A 58 -12.85 -8.52 -3.13
CA ALA A 58 -12.35 -7.20 -3.53
C ALA A 58 -10.89 -7.25 -4.00
N MET A 59 -10.02 -8.00 -3.29
CA MET A 59 -8.63 -8.17 -3.70
C MET A 59 -8.49 -8.96 -5.01
N ALA A 60 -9.32 -10.00 -5.21
CA ALA A 60 -9.36 -10.74 -6.47
C ALA A 60 -9.84 -9.87 -7.65
N GLU A 61 -10.69 -8.88 -7.37
CA GLU A 61 -11.17 -7.87 -8.33
C GLU A 61 -10.19 -6.69 -8.53
N GLY A 62 -9.01 -6.74 -7.90
CA GLY A 62 -7.93 -5.78 -8.15
C GLY A 62 -7.76 -4.70 -7.07
N MET A 63 -8.49 -4.76 -5.96
CA MET A 63 -8.21 -3.90 -4.81
C MET A 63 -6.81 -4.19 -4.26
N LEU A 64 -5.98 -3.15 -4.17
CA LEU A 64 -4.72 -3.20 -3.42
C LEU A 64 -4.99 -2.89 -1.95
N THR A 65 -4.38 -3.66 -1.07
CA THR A 65 -4.33 -3.33 0.36
C THR A 65 -3.43 -2.13 0.60
N LEU A 66 -3.62 -1.45 1.74
CA LEU A 66 -2.72 -0.36 2.19
C LEU A 66 -1.24 -0.76 2.15
N ARG A 67 -0.95 -2.02 2.52
CA ARG A 67 0.40 -2.57 2.53
C ARG A 67 0.97 -2.71 1.12
N GLN A 68 0.18 -3.22 0.18
CA GLN A 68 0.60 -3.37 -1.22
C GLN A 68 0.84 -2.02 -1.90
N ASP A 69 -0.06 -1.06 -1.72
CA ASP A 69 0.12 0.30 -2.24
C ASP A 69 1.34 0.99 -1.60
N GLY A 70 1.53 0.81 -0.29
CA GLY A 70 2.71 1.30 0.42
C GLY A 70 4.02 0.73 -0.14
N TRP A 71 4.10 -0.59 -0.37
CA TRP A 71 5.29 -1.20 -0.96
C TRP A 71 5.58 -0.73 -2.38
N SER A 72 4.54 -0.56 -3.20
CA SER A 72 4.69 0.02 -4.55
C SER A 72 5.33 1.41 -4.49
N LYS A 73 4.89 2.26 -3.55
CA LYS A 73 5.44 3.61 -3.35
C LYS A 73 6.88 3.61 -2.83
N VAL A 74 7.26 2.61 -2.04
CA VAL A 74 8.66 2.38 -1.63
C VAL A 74 9.52 2.03 -2.84
N GLN A 75 9.07 1.12 -3.70
CA GLN A 75 9.78 0.75 -4.93
C GLN A 75 9.91 1.93 -5.91
N MET A 76 8.95 2.87 -5.90
CA MET A 76 9.00 4.12 -6.67
C MET A 76 9.88 5.22 -6.03
N GLY A 77 10.42 5.01 -4.83
CA GLY A 77 11.22 6.00 -4.11
C GLY A 77 10.43 7.17 -3.52
N LEU A 78 9.10 7.05 -3.38
CA LEU A 78 8.23 8.11 -2.88
C LEU A 78 8.12 8.14 -1.35
N THR A 79 8.44 7.02 -0.70
CA THR A 79 8.47 6.88 0.77
C THR A 79 9.50 5.83 1.18
N SER A 80 9.75 5.68 2.48
CA SER A 80 10.71 4.74 3.04
C SER A 80 10.04 3.47 3.57
N ILE A 81 10.82 2.40 3.75
CA ILE A 81 10.34 1.17 4.40
C ILE A 81 9.88 1.50 5.82
N GLU A 82 10.66 2.32 6.53
CA GLU A 82 10.41 2.73 7.90
C GLU A 82 9.05 3.43 8.05
N GLU A 83 8.67 4.29 7.10
CA GLU A 83 7.34 4.93 7.12
C GLU A 83 6.21 3.93 6.89
N ILE A 84 6.35 2.99 5.95
CA ILE A 84 5.32 1.97 5.70
C ILE A 84 5.12 1.08 6.93
N LEU A 85 6.21 0.66 7.57
CA LEU A 85 6.12 -0.11 8.81
C LEU A 85 5.52 0.72 9.96
N ARG A 86 5.77 2.03 10.03
CA ARG A 86 5.17 2.89 11.07
C ARG A 86 3.65 3.04 10.93
N VAL A 87 3.12 3.07 9.71
CA VAL A 87 1.71 3.41 9.46
C VAL A 87 0.81 2.21 9.09
N VAL A 88 1.39 1.06 8.71
CA VAL A 88 0.64 -0.14 8.27
C VAL A 88 0.98 -1.41 9.07
N ALA A 89 1.87 -1.34 10.07
CA ALA A 89 2.18 -2.49 10.93
C ALA A 89 1.03 -2.82 11.90
#